data_AF-K7AAB0-F1
#
_entry.id   AF-K7AAB0-F1
#
_cell.length_a   1.000
_cell.length_b   1.000
_cell.length_c   1.000
_cell.angle_alpha   90.00
_cell.angle_beta   90.00
_cell.angle_gamma   90.00
#
_symmetry.space_group_name_H-M   'P 1'
#
loop_
_entity.id
_entity.type
_entity.pdbx_description
1 polymer ?
#
loop_
_entity_poly.entity_id
_entity_poly.type
_entity_poly.pdbx_seq_one_letter_code
_entity_poly.pdbx_strand_id
1 'polypeptide(L)'
;MDTKSKLIKKHDDEGLSKKELGQLRRILLTELLDKILADGNEDKYIGEWLDKKKTKIDKAKVAKAVGYDTKPDSIRQSFSELVKGYESKLLKAGILSGDSKTNAQIRKENLTAFTEFLNIRLNEPDYHWPRNVKGYLYRKGIWGYFLDIPPKEVTSMPSFFHNDESLERLLSGIDVKIAKELVKSINYESQSVIDEMSDTMTSHALSSLRQKLKAKTQEVVMLREELKTVQLELLQYRYKEKSRLKSGKNAFKAGIIH
;
A
#
# COMPACT_ATOMS: atom_id res chain seq x y z
N MET A 1 -17.21 25.17 -30.43
CA MET A 1 -15.99 24.55 -29.88
C MET A 1 -16.32 23.87 -28.59
N ASP A 2 -16.15 22.56 -28.57
CA ASP A 2 -16.47 21.71 -27.43
C ASP A 2 -15.62 22.07 -26.20
N THR A 3 -16.18 21.96 -25.00
CA THR A 3 -15.56 22.42 -23.74
C THR A 3 -14.18 21.78 -23.52
N LYS A 4 -14.02 20.52 -23.93
CA LYS A 4 -12.75 19.79 -23.97
C LYS A 4 -11.71 20.47 -24.86
N SER A 5 -12.08 20.80 -26.10
CA SER A 5 -11.15 21.40 -27.08
C SER A 5 -10.60 22.75 -26.62
N LYS A 6 -11.40 23.53 -25.87
CA LYS A 6 -10.96 24.78 -25.26
C LYS A 6 -9.97 24.55 -24.11
N LEU A 7 -10.22 23.54 -23.28
CA LEU A 7 -9.35 23.20 -22.14
C LEU A 7 -8.01 22.59 -22.58
N ILE A 8 -7.99 21.77 -23.64
CA ILE A 8 -6.75 21.23 -24.20
C ILE A 8 -5.89 22.36 -24.77
N LYS A 9 -6.47 23.22 -25.63
CA LYS A 9 -5.74 24.37 -26.17
C LYS A 9 -5.17 25.27 -25.09
N LYS A 10 -5.98 25.60 -24.08
CA LYS A 10 -5.52 26.42 -22.95
C LYS A 10 -4.41 25.75 -22.13
N HIS A 11 -4.43 24.43 -21.99
CA HIS A 11 -3.35 23.68 -21.33
C HIS A 11 -2.02 23.85 -22.08
N ASP A 12 -2.07 23.76 -23.40
CA ASP A 12 -0.88 23.79 -24.26
C ASP A 12 -0.31 25.22 -24.40
N ASP A 13 -1.18 26.25 -24.36
CA ASP A 13 -0.79 27.65 -24.59
C ASP A 13 -0.42 28.41 -23.30
N GLU A 14 -1.20 28.27 -22.23
CA GLU A 14 -1.14 29.16 -21.04
C GLU A 14 -1.03 28.40 -19.71
N GLY A 15 -1.24 27.08 -19.73
CA GLY A 15 -1.40 26.25 -18.55
C GLY A 15 -2.80 26.34 -17.94
N LEU A 16 -3.23 25.25 -17.27
CA LEU A 16 -4.54 25.17 -16.64
C LEU A 16 -4.49 25.45 -15.13
N SER A 17 -5.53 26.10 -14.61
CA SER A 17 -5.77 26.12 -13.17
C SER A 17 -6.12 24.72 -12.64
N LYS A 18 -5.93 24.47 -11.33
CA LYS A 18 -6.26 23.18 -10.70
C LYS A 18 -7.70 22.73 -10.94
N LYS A 19 -8.66 23.66 -10.98
CA LYS A 19 -10.08 23.37 -11.22
C LYS A 19 -10.32 22.94 -12.67
N GLU A 20 -9.79 23.68 -13.63
CA GLU A 20 -9.92 23.39 -15.05
C GLU A 20 -9.23 22.08 -15.43
N LEU A 21 -8.07 21.81 -14.83
CA LEU A 21 -7.35 20.56 -15.02
C LEU A 21 -8.12 19.37 -14.43
N GLY A 22 -8.76 19.53 -13.27
CA GLY A 22 -9.69 18.55 -12.72
C GLY A 22 -10.91 18.29 -13.63
N GLN A 23 -11.44 19.34 -14.26
CA GLN A 23 -12.54 19.25 -15.22
C GLN A 23 -12.12 18.52 -16.50
N LEU A 24 -10.96 18.86 -17.06
CA LEU A 24 -10.40 18.18 -18.24
C LEU A 24 -10.18 16.69 -17.98
N ARG A 25 -9.55 16.35 -16.85
CA ARG A 25 -9.36 14.95 -16.42
C ARG A 25 -10.69 14.21 -16.28
N ARG A 26 -11.72 14.85 -15.71
CA ARG A 26 -13.05 14.24 -15.57
C ARG A 26 -13.67 13.95 -16.94
N ILE A 27 -13.61 14.90 -17.88
CA ILE A 27 -14.15 14.70 -19.23
C ILE A 27 -13.46 13.52 -19.93
N LEU A 28 -12.12 13.51 -19.92
CA LEU A 28 -11.34 12.43 -20.55
C LEU A 28 -11.56 11.07 -19.88
N LEU A 29 -11.69 11.05 -18.56
CA LEU A 29 -11.99 9.84 -17.80
C LEU A 29 -13.38 9.31 -18.15
N THR A 30 -14.40 10.17 -18.21
CA THR A 30 -15.76 9.77 -18.61
C THR A 30 -15.78 9.22 -20.03
N GLU A 31 -15.17 9.91 -21.00
CA GLU A 31 -15.09 9.42 -22.38
C GLU A 31 -14.39 8.05 -22.48
N LEU A 32 -13.33 7.85 -21.71
CA LEU A 32 -12.61 6.59 -21.69
C LEU A 32 -13.44 5.47 -21.05
N LEU A 33 -14.15 5.76 -19.95
CA LEU A 33 -15.04 4.79 -19.31
C LEU A 33 -16.28 4.47 -20.16
N ASP A 34 -16.81 5.46 -20.90
CA ASP A 34 -17.88 5.25 -21.89
C ASP A 34 -17.42 4.33 -23.03
N LYS A 35 -16.19 4.55 -23.53
CA LYS A 35 -15.58 3.65 -24.53
C LYS A 35 -15.43 2.23 -24.00
N ILE A 36 -14.86 2.06 -22.80
CA ILE A 36 -14.74 0.73 -22.16
C ILE A 36 -16.10 0.03 -22.04
N LEU A 37 -17.15 0.79 -21.73
CA LEU A 37 -18.49 0.26 -21.58
C LEU A 37 -19.15 -0.08 -22.94
N ALA A 38 -18.89 0.70 -23.99
CA ALA A 38 -19.37 0.45 -25.34
C ALA A 38 -18.65 -0.74 -26.01
N ASP A 39 -17.32 -0.79 -25.85
CA ASP A 39 -16.45 -1.89 -26.26
C ASP A 39 -16.72 -3.16 -25.43
N GLY A 40 -17.51 -3.00 -24.35
CA GLY A 40 -18.10 -4.01 -23.46
C GLY A 40 -18.61 -5.28 -24.14
N ASN A 41 -19.05 -5.17 -25.39
CA ASN A 41 -19.66 -6.25 -26.17
C ASN A 41 -18.66 -7.02 -27.04
N GLU A 42 -17.42 -6.53 -27.20
CA GLU A 42 -16.35 -7.17 -27.95
C GLU A 42 -15.22 -7.58 -26.99
N ASP A 43 -15.32 -8.79 -26.44
CA ASP A 43 -14.48 -9.38 -25.38
C ASP A 43 -12.95 -9.22 -25.51
N LYS A 44 -12.43 -8.86 -26.69
CA LYS A 44 -10.99 -8.79 -26.96
C LYS A 44 -10.28 -7.58 -26.35
N TYR A 45 -10.95 -6.45 -26.08
CA TYR A 45 -10.27 -5.21 -25.68
C TYR A 45 -10.50 -4.80 -24.21
N ILE A 46 -11.58 -5.25 -23.59
CA ILE A 46 -11.91 -4.84 -22.21
C ILE A 46 -10.93 -5.40 -21.19
N GLY A 47 -10.41 -6.62 -21.41
CA GLY A 47 -9.48 -7.28 -20.50
C GLY A 47 -8.22 -6.44 -20.22
N GLU A 48 -7.84 -5.57 -21.15
CA GLU A 48 -6.72 -4.65 -20.98
C GLU A 48 -7.02 -3.59 -19.92
N TRP A 49 -8.27 -3.21 -19.70
CA TRP A 49 -8.68 -2.17 -18.76
C TRP A 49 -9.04 -2.69 -17.36
N LEU A 50 -9.16 -4.02 -17.21
CA LEU A 50 -9.51 -4.66 -15.95
C LEU A 50 -8.26 -5.07 -15.15
N ASP A 51 -8.49 -5.35 -13.87
CA ASP A 51 -7.51 -6.02 -13.03
C ASP A 51 -7.35 -7.50 -13.43
N LYS A 52 -6.25 -8.14 -12.99
CA LYS A 52 -5.93 -9.53 -13.36
C LYS A 52 -7.05 -10.53 -13.06
N LYS A 53 -7.87 -10.23 -12.05
CA LYS A 53 -8.98 -11.08 -11.60
C LYS A 53 -10.31 -10.73 -12.27
N LYS A 54 -10.34 -9.73 -13.17
CA LYS A 54 -11.55 -9.20 -13.83
C LYS A 54 -12.65 -8.80 -12.83
N THR A 55 -12.27 -8.34 -11.65
CA THR A 55 -13.20 -7.93 -10.57
C THR A 55 -13.46 -6.43 -10.52
N LYS A 56 -12.59 -5.62 -11.15
CA LYS A 56 -12.69 -4.15 -11.14
C LYS A 56 -11.87 -3.52 -12.26
N ILE A 57 -12.06 -2.22 -12.48
CA ILE A 57 -11.29 -1.44 -13.44
C ILE A 57 -9.88 -1.17 -12.86
N ASP A 58 -8.85 -1.36 -13.68
CA ASP A 58 -7.47 -1.06 -13.31
C ASP A 58 -7.20 0.46 -13.36
N LYS A 59 -7.26 1.07 -12.18
CA LYS A 59 -7.04 2.52 -11.99
C LYS A 59 -5.66 2.99 -12.45
N ALA A 60 -4.64 2.13 -12.47
CA ALA A 60 -3.32 2.52 -12.94
C ALA A 60 -3.30 2.68 -14.46
N LYS A 61 -3.91 1.72 -15.18
CA LYS A 61 -4.03 1.77 -16.64
C LYS A 61 -4.91 2.93 -17.09
N VAL A 62 -6.04 3.14 -16.42
CA VAL A 62 -6.94 4.27 -16.68
C VAL A 62 -6.24 5.60 -16.42
N ALA A 63 -5.52 5.76 -15.30
CA ALA A 63 -4.77 6.99 -15.01
C ALA A 63 -3.73 7.30 -16.10
N LYS A 64 -3.01 6.29 -16.57
CA LYS A 64 -2.02 6.43 -17.64
C LYS A 64 -2.67 6.88 -18.95
N ALA A 65 -3.83 6.33 -19.29
CA ALA A 65 -4.54 6.65 -20.53
C ALA A 65 -5.22 8.04 -20.50
N VAL A 66 -5.69 8.49 -19.34
CA VAL A 66 -6.25 9.84 -19.17
C VAL A 66 -5.16 10.91 -19.34
N GLY A 67 -3.93 10.65 -18.89
CA GLY A 67 -2.82 11.60 -19.01
C GLY A 67 -2.94 12.80 -18.08
N TYR A 68 -2.33 13.93 -18.46
CA TYR A 68 -2.34 15.20 -17.69
C TYR A 68 -1.97 15.03 -16.21
N ASP A 69 -0.91 14.28 -15.91
CA ASP A 69 -0.45 13.95 -14.55
C ASP A 69 -1.52 13.30 -13.64
N THR A 70 -2.47 12.58 -14.23
CA THR A 70 -3.47 11.83 -13.46
C THR A 70 -2.79 10.69 -12.73
N LYS A 71 -2.88 10.69 -11.39
CA LYS A 71 -2.37 9.61 -10.54
C LYS A 71 -3.47 8.61 -10.20
N PRO A 72 -3.16 7.32 -9.99
CA PRO A 72 -4.14 6.32 -9.56
C PRO A 72 -4.86 6.71 -8.26
N ASP A 73 -4.15 7.38 -7.35
CA ASP A 73 -4.73 7.90 -6.10
C ASP A 73 -5.77 9.01 -6.33
N SER A 74 -5.56 9.86 -7.33
CA SER A 74 -6.56 10.88 -7.70
C SER A 74 -7.85 10.23 -8.20
N ILE A 75 -7.76 9.13 -8.96
CA ILE A 75 -8.92 8.34 -9.34
C ILE A 75 -9.58 7.70 -8.12
N ARG A 76 -8.79 7.17 -7.19
CA ARG A 76 -9.29 6.55 -5.95
C ARG A 76 -10.01 7.55 -5.04
N GLN A 77 -9.63 8.82 -5.04
CA GLN A 77 -10.19 9.84 -4.14
C GLN A 77 -11.26 10.66 -4.86
N SER A 78 -10.89 11.40 -5.90
CA SER A 78 -11.71 12.45 -6.53
C SER A 78 -12.69 11.93 -7.59
N PHE A 79 -12.46 10.73 -8.12
CA PHE A 79 -13.29 10.12 -9.18
C PHE A 79 -13.85 8.75 -8.78
N SER A 80 -13.83 8.44 -7.47
CA SER A 80 -14.19 7.12 -6.96
C SER A 80 -15.63 6.72 -7.27
N GLU A 81 -16.58 7.65 -7.10
CA GLU A 81 -18.00 7.45 -7.38
C GLU A 81 -18.26 7.23 -8.87
N LEU A 82 -17.59 8.00 -9.73
CA LEU A 82 -17.68 7.85 -11.18
C LEU A 82 -17.26 6.42 -11.58
N VAL A 83 -16.07 5.99 -11.17
CA VAL A 83 -15.54 4.65 -11.48
C VAL A 83 -16.45 3.55 -10.94
N LYS A 84 -16.94 3.67 -9.69
CA LYS A 84 -17.89 2.70 -9.10
C LYS A 84 -19.19 2.60 -9.89
N GLY A 85 -19.67 3.71 -10.44
CA GLY A 85 -20.87 3.74 -11.29
C GLY A 85 -20.68 2.92 -12.56
N TYR A 86 -19.52 3.02 -13.20
CA TYR A 86 -19.18 2.22 -14.39
C TYR A 86 -18.90 0.75 -14.04
N GLU A 87 -18.17 0.47 -12.96
CA GLU A 87 -17.96 -0.90 -12.46
C GLU A 87 -19.31 -1.61 -12.21
N SER A 88 -20.28 -0.92 -11.60
CA SER A 88 -21.64 -1.46 -11.41
C SER A 88 -22.34 -1.77 -12.74
N LYS A 89 -22.15 -0.95 -13.78
CA LYS A 89 -22.73 -1.20 -15.11
C LYS A 89 -22.05 -2.39 -15.79
N LEU A 90 -20.72 -2.49 -15.72
CA LEU A 90 -19.95 -3.60 -16.28
C LEU A 90 -20.26 -4.94 -15.56
N LEU A 91 -20.52 -4.89 -14.26
CA LEU A 91 -20.97 -6.05 -13.49
C LEU A 91 -22.37 -6.51 -13.92
N LYS A 92 -23.32 -5.58 -14.12
CA LYS A 92 -24.65 -5.89 -14.67
C LYS A 92 -24.58 -6.44 -16.10
N ALA A 93 -23.60 -6.02 -16.89
CA ALA A 93 -23.36 -6.53 -18.23
C ALA A 93 -22.64 -7.90 -18.24
N GLY A 94 -22.27 -8.47 -17.08
CA GLY A 94 -21.60 -9.77 -16.99
C GLY A 94 -20.12 -9.76 -17.35
N ILE A 95 -19.53 -8.58 -17.58
CA ILE A 95 -18.14 -8.40 -18.01
C ILE A 95 -17.17 -8.54 -16.82
N LEU A 96 -17.60 -8.09 -15.62
CA LEU A 96 -16.85 -8.29 -14.38
C LEU A 96 -17.26 -9.61 -13.72
N SER A 97 -16.27 -10.42 -13.33
CA SER A 97 -16.47 -11.77 -12.77
C SER A 97 -16.77 -11.78 -11.27
N GLY A 98 -17.66 -10.90 -10.81
CA GLY A 98 -18.17 -10.84 -9.44
C GLY A 98 -17.72 -9.62 -8.63
N ASP A 99 -18.27 -9.50 -7.41
CA ASP A 99 -18.02 -8.36 -6.53
C ASP A 99 -16.56 -8.30 -6.10
N SER A 100 -15.93 -7.14 -6.34
CA SER A 100 -14.60 -6.84 -5.82
C SER A 100 -14.65 -6.83 -4.29
N LYS A 101 -14.22 -7.93 -3.65
CA LYS A 101 -14.09 -7.99 -2.20
C LYS A 101 -12.94 -7.11 -1.73
N THR A 102 -13.20 -6.30 -0.72
CA THR A 102 -12.17 -5.53 -0.04
C THR A 102 -11.22 -6.46 0.73
N ASN A 103 -9.97 -6.03 0.98
CA ASN A 103 -9.05 -6.79 1.83
C ASN A 103 -9.64 -7.07 3.23
N ALA A 104 -10.48 -6.18 3.75
CA ALA A 104 -11.18 -6.38 5.01
C ALA A 104 -12.21 -7.51 4.94
N GLN A 105 -12.99 -7.59 3.85
CA GLN A 105 -13.94 -8.68 3.61
C GLN A 105 -13.20 -10.02 3.42
N ILE A 106 -12.16 -10.06 2.59
CA ILE A 106 -11.34 -11.27 2.39
C ILE A 106 -10.74 -11.73 3.72
N ARG A 107 -10.20 -10.79 4.52
CA ARG A 107 -9.67 -11.10 5.85
C ARG A 107 -10.74 -11.72 6.75
N LYS A 108 -11.94 -11.14 6.79
CA LYS A 108 -13.05 -11.63 7.62
C LYS A 108 -13.51 -13.01 7.19
N GLU A 109 -13.70 -13.22 5.89
CA GLU A 109 -14.11 -14.52 5.34
C GLU A 109 -13.07 -15.60 5.65
N ASN A 110 -11.78 -15.33 5.41
CA ASN A 110 -10.71 -16.26 5.73
C ASN A 110 -10.63 -16.57 7.23
N LEU A 111 -10.81 -15.56 8.09
CA LEU A 111 -10.84 -15.76 9.54
C LEU A 111 -11.99 -16.69 9.92
N THR A 112 -13.21 -16.43 9.43
CA THR A 112 -14.39 -17.25 9.72
C THR A 112 -14.19 -18.68 9.24
N ALA A 113 -13.79 -18.88 7.98
CA ALA A 113 -13.53 -20.20 7.41
C ALA A 113 -12.44 -20.96 8.17
N PHE A 114 -11.37 -20.26 8.58
CA PHE A 114 -10.28 -20.87 9.34
C PHE A 114 -10.72 -21.26 10.76
N THR A 115 -11.48 -20.41 11.45
CA THR A 115 -12.03 -20.75 12.77
C THR A 115 -12.97 -21.95 12.71
N GLU A 116 -13.80 -22.04 11.67
CA GLU A 116 -14.70 -23.17 11.46
C GLU A 116 -13.91 -24.45 11.18
N PHE A 117 -12.90 -24.38 10.32
CA PHE A 117 -11.96 -25.48 10.07
C PHE A 117 -11.36 -26.01 11.37
N LEU A 118 -10.83 -25.14 12.24
CA LEU A 118 -10.24 -25.56 13.52
C LEU A 118 -11.26 -26.24 14.44
N ASN A 119 -12.48 -25.71 14.52
CA ASN A 119 -13.54 -26.28 15.35
C ASN A 119 -14.00 -27.66 14.84
N ILE A 120 -14.11 -27.84 13.52
CA ILE A 120 -14.42 -29.14 12.92
C ILE A 120 -13.33 -30.16 13.29
N ARG A 121 -12.05 -29.81 13.07
CA ARG A 121 -10.92 -30.72 13.36
C ARG A 121 -10.73 -31.02 14.84
N LEU A 122 -11.15 -30.13 15.73
CA LEU A 122 -11.14 -30.39 17.18
C LEU A 122 -12.10 -31.51 17.61
N ASN A 123 -13.14 -31.77 16.82
CA ASN A 123 -14.09 -32.85 17.06
C ASN A 123 -13.70 -34.15 16.34
N GLU A 124 -12.61 -34.15 15.57
CA GLU A 124 -12.12 -35.32 14.85
C GLU A 124 -11.00 -36.02 15.64
N PRO A 125 -11.25 -37.21 16.20
CA PRO A 125 -10.27 -37.90 17.06
C PRO A 125 -9.04 -38.42 16.30
N ASP A 126 -9.17 -38.63 14.99
CA ASP A 126 -8.09 -39.11 14.13
C ASP A 126 -7.30 -37.99 13.45
N TYR A 127 -7.69 -36.74 13.66
CA TYR A 127 -6.97 -35.61 13.10
C TYR A 127 -5.63 -35.42 13.81
N HIS A 128 -4.56 -35.25 13.03
CA HIS A 128 -3.22 -35.09 13.54
C HIS A 128 -2.78 -33.63 13.47
N TRP A 129 -2.58 -33.02 14.64
CA TRP A 129 -2.21 -31.62 14.78
C TRP A 129 -0.69 -31.41 14.57
N PRO A 130 -0.27 -30.43 13.75
CA PRO A 130 1.16 -30.19 13.52
C PRO A 130 1.79 -29.54 14.76
N ARG A 131 2.81 -30.18 15.33
CA ARG A 131 3.49 -29.76 16.56
C ARG A 131 4.89 -29.21 16.26
N ASN A 132 5.24 -28.06 16.84
CA ASN A 132 6.57 -27.46 16.70
C ASN A 132 7.57 -28.01 17.74
N VAL A 133 8.84 -27.58 17.65
CA VAL A 133 9.90 -27.96 18.61
C VAL A 133 9.54 -27.67 20.06
N LYS A 134 8.85 -26.56 20.31
CA LYS A 134 8.49 -26.13 21.67
C LYS A 134 7.33 -26.93 22.26
N GLY A 135 6.74 -27.84 21.50
CA GLY A 135 5.60 -28.64 21.94
C GLY A 135 4.23 -27.97 21.78
N TYR A 136 4.16 -26.88 21.03
CA TYR A 136 2.93 -26.14 20.73
C TYR A 136 2.48 -26.38 19.28
N LEU A 137 1.26 -25.93 18.94
CA LEU A 137 0.75 -26.03 17.57
C LEU A 137 1.58 -25.16 16.63
N TYR A 138 2.15 -25.80 15.62
CA TYR A 138 2.91 -25.18 14.55
C TYR A 138 1.98 -24.37 13.63
N ARG A 139 1.93 -23.05 13.86
CA ARG A 139 0.99 -22.11 13.21
C ARG A 139 1.07 -22.11 11.68
N LYS A 140 2.30 -22.13 11.13
CA LYS A 140 2.51 -22.21 9.68
C LYS A 140 2.05 -23.55 9.10
N GLY A 141 2.24 -24.64 9.86
CA GLY A 141 1.76 -25.98 9.49
C GLY A 141 0.24 -26.06 9.40
N ILE A 142 -0.47 -25.61 10.44
CA ILE A 142 -1.94 -25.66 10.45
C ILE A 142 -2.55 -24.74 9.39
N TRP A 143 -1.88 -23.63 9.07
CA TRP A 143 -2.28 -22.76 7.97
C TRP A 143 -2.06 -23.41 6.60
N GLY A 144 -0.94 -24.12 6.41
CA GLY A 144 -0.71 -24.94 5.21
C GLY A 144 -1.78 -25.99 5.02
N TYR A 145 -2.19 -26.68 6.09
CA TYR A 145 -3.27 -27.68 6.05
C TYR A 145 -4.63 -27.06 5.66
N PHE A 146 -4.93 -25.85 6.15
CA PHE A 146 -6.15 -25.13 5.74
C PHE A 146 -6.13 -24.73 4.26
N LEU A 147 -4.96 -24.38 3.73
CA LEU A 147 -4.77 -23.99 2.33
C LEU A 147 -4.54 -25.19 1.38
N ASP A 148 -4.48 -26.41 1.91
CA ASP A 148 -4.13 -27.63 1.19
C ASP A 148 -2.78 -27.53 0.46
N ILE A 149 -1.77 -26.95 1.13
CA ILE A 149 -0.40 -26.85 0.63
C ILE A 149 0.62 -27.31 1.67
N PRO A 150 1.79 -27.81 1.24
CA PRO A 150 2.87 -28.16 2.16
C PRO A 150 3.30 -26.96 3.02
N PRO A 151 3.59 -27.14 4.33
CA PRO A 151 4.00 -26.04 5.21
C PRO A 151 5.23 -25.25 4.72
N LYS A 152 6.12 -25.90 3.96
CA LYS A 152 7.30 -25.26 3.36
C LYS A 152 6.96 -24.25 2.26
N GLU A 153 5.83 -24.42 1.59
CA GLU A 153 5.36 -23.54 0.49
C GLU A 153 4.55 -22.35 1.00
N VAL A 154 4.22 -22.33 2.29
CA VAL A 154 3.55 -21.19 2.93
C VAL A 154 4.51 -20.00 2.95
N THR A 155 4.23 -19.00 2.11
CA THR A 155 5.05 -17.79 1.96
C THR A 155 4.83 -16.77 3.07
N SER A 156 3.60 -16.64 3.56
CA SER A 156 3.25 -15.67 4.60
C SER A 156 2.06 -16.13 5.42
N MET A 157 2.12 -15.94 6.75
CA MET A 157 0.97 -16.13 7.62
C MET A 157 0.03 -14.92 7.60
N PRO A 158 -1.29 -15.13 7.66
CA PRO A 158 -2.25 -14.04 7.78
C PRO A 158 -2.06 -13.23 9.07
N SER A 159 -2.24 -11.92 8.99
CA SER A 159 -2.10 -11.04 10.15
C SER A 159 -3.13 -11.26 11.26
N PHE A 160 -4.27 -11.92 10.96
CA PHE A 160 -5.28 -12.22 11.97
C PHE A 160 -4.83 -13.25 13.01
N PHE A 161 -3.75 -14.01 12.77
CA PHE A 161 -3.16 -14.90 13.77
C PHE A 161 -2.67 -14.16 15.03
N HIS A 162 -2.35 -12.87 14.92
CA HIS A 162 -1.80 -12.05 16.01
C HIS A 162 -2.73 -10.90 16.44
N ASN A 163 -3.77 -10.63 15.64
CA ASN A 163 -4.61 -9.44 15.80
C ASN A 163 -6.06 -9.78 16.18
N ASP A 164 -6.43 -11.06 16.24
CA ASP A 164 -7.77 -11.51 16.60
C ASP A 164 -7.74 -12.29 17.92
N GLU A 165 -8.27 -11.69 18.97
CA GLU A 165 -8.22 -12.25 20.33
C GLU A 165 -9.01 -13.57 20.46
N SER A 166 -10.09 -13.72 19.69
CA SER A 166 -10.91 -14.94 19.74
C SER A 166 -10.18 -16.13 19.14
N LEU A 167 -9.55 -15.93 17.98
CA LEU A 167 -8.69 -16.93 17.36
C LEU A 167 -7.48 -17.24 18.24
N GLU A 168 -6.85 -16.23 18.84
CA GLU A 168 -5.70 -16.42 19.73
C GLU A 168 -6.04 -17.30 20.94
N ARG A 169 -7.20 -17.08 21.56
CA ARG A 169 -7.70 -17.94 22.65
C ARG A 169 -7.96 -19.37 22.18
N LEU A 170 -8.55 -19.55 20.99
CA LEU A 170 -8.80 -20.88 20.41
C LEU A 170 -7.49 -21.64 20.17
N LEU A 171 -6.52 -20.98 19.53
CA LEU A 171 -5.20 -21.54 19.25
C LEU A 171 -4.43 -21.89 20.53
N SER A 172 -4.52 -21.04 21.55
CA SER A 172 -3.93 -21.30 22.87
C SER A 172 -4.61 -22.50 23.57
N GLY A 173 -5.92 -22.66 23.41
CA GLY A 173 -6.64 -23.84 23.86
C GLY A 173 -6.17 -25.13 23.18
N ILE A 174 -5.87 -25.06 21.87
CA ILE A 174 -5.28 -26.19 21.13
C ILE A 174 -3.86 -26.47 21.61
N ASP A 175 -3.03 -25.45 21.88
CA ASP A 175 -1.69 -25.63 22.43
C ASP A 175 -1.73 -26.40 23.75
N VAL A 176 -2.65 -26.05 24.65
CA VAL A 176 -2.83 -26.78 25.93
C VAL A 176 -3.24 -28.23 25.68
N LYS A 177 -4.12 -28.49 24.71
CA LYS A 177 -4.52 -29.87 24.36
C LYS A 177 -3.35 -30.68 23.80
N ILE A 178 -2.51 -30.09 22.95
CA ILE A 178 -1.30 -30.74 22.42
C ILE A 178 -0.29 -31.01 23.54
N ALA A 179 -0.03 -30.02 24.39
CA ALA A 179 0.91 -30.15 25.50
C ALA A 179 0.48 -31.20 26.54
N LYS A 180 -0.83 -31.38 26.72
CA LYS A 180 -1.41 -32.44 27.57
C LYS A 180 -1.63 -33.77 26.85
N GLU A 181 -1.20 -33.89 25.60
CA GLU A 181 -1.37 -35.10 24.76
C GLU A 181 -2.84 -35.56 24.63
N LEU A 182 -3.78 -34.61 24.73
CA LEU A 182 -5.22 -34.88 24.60
C LEU A 182 -5.67 -34.97 23.13
N VAL A 183 -4.78 -34.65 22.18
CA VAL A 183 -5.01 -34.74 20.74
C VAL A 183 -3.80 -35.38 20.05
N LYS A 184 -4.04 -36.12 18.96
CA LYS A 184 -2.96 -36.71 18.16
C LYS A 184 -2.14 -35.59 17.51
N SER A 185 -0.82 -35.77 17.44
CA SER A 185 0.07 -34.77 16.83
C SER A 185 1.08 -35.39 15.88
N ILE A 186 1.48 -34.62 14.85
CA ILE A 186 2.60 -34.94 13.94
C ILE A 186 3.74 -33.98 14.25
N ASN A 187 4.94 -34.52 14.30
CA ASN A 187 6.14 -33.75 14.63
C ASN A 187 6.66 -32.95 13.43
N TYR A 188 6.74 -31.63 13.59
CA TYR A 188 7.31 -30.68 12.63
C TYR A 188 8.58 -30.00 13.16
N GLU A 189 9.26 -30.62 14.13
CA GLU A 189 10.42 -30.06 14.83
C GLU A 189 11.43 -29.39 13.89
N SER A 190 12.03 -30.17 12.98
CA SER A 190 13.07 -29.69 12.06
C SER A 190 12.65 -28.48 11.21
N GLN A 191 11.39 -28.45 10.77
CA GLN A 191 10.86 -27.38 9.91
C GLN A 191 10.53 -26.14 10.73
N SER A 192 10.00 -26.34 11.94
CA SER A 192 9.73 -25.25 12.88
C SER A 192 11.00 -24.59 13.44
N VAL A 193 12.11 -25.32 13.61
CA VAL A 193 13.42 -24.71 13.96
C VAL A 193 13.83 -23.69 12.91
N ILE A 194 13.79 -24.08 11.64
CA ILE A 194 14.26 -23.24 10.53
C ILE A 194 13.43 -21.95 10.45
N ASP A 195 12.10 -22.07 10.61
CA ASP A 195 11.22 -20.91 10.62
C ASP A 195 11.49 -19.98 11.82
N GLU A 196 11.67 -20.53 13.02
CA GLU A 196 11.99 -19.71 14.22
C GLU A 196 13.36 -19.01 14.10
N MET A 197 14.37 -19.70 13.56
CA MET A 197 15.68 -19.11 13.29
C MET A 197 15.60 -17.99 12.24
N SER A 198 14.82 -18.18 11.19
CA SER A 198 14.54 -17.14 10.19
C SER A 198 13.87 -15.92 10.83
N ASP A 199 12.83 -16.11 11.63
CA ASP A 199 12.09 -15.01 12.27
C ASP A 199 12.95 -14.24 13.28
N THR A 200 13.78 -14.93 14.06
CA THR A 200 14.68 -14.27 15.03
C THR A 200 15.78 -13.47 14.34
N MET A 201 16.46 -14.03 13.33
CA MET A 201 17.51 -13.29 12.59
C MET A 201 16.96 -12.08 11.84
N THR A 202 15.79 -12.23 11.20
CA THR A 202 15.14 -11.12 10.47
C THR A 202 14.65 -10.02 11.42
N SER A 203 14.13 -10.38 12.60
CA SER A 203 13.73 -9.43 13.65
C SER A 203 14.92 -8.61 14.17
N HIS A 204 16.05 -9.25 14.44
CA HIS A 204 17.28 -8.55 14.83
C HIS A 204 17.78 -7.60 13.75
N ALA A 205 17.79 -8.04 12.48
CA ALA A 205 18.18 -7.20 11.35
C ALA A 205 17.24 -5.97 11.20
N LEU A 206 15.92 -6.17 11.32
CA LEU A 206 14.94 -5.09 11.27
C LEU A 206 15.08 -4.10 12.42
N SER A 207 15.33 -4.59 13.64
CA SER A 207 15.58 -3.73 14.80
C SER A 207 16.83 -2.87 14.60
N SER A 208 17.93 -3.47 14.12
CA SER A 208 19.15 -2.74 13.78
C SER A 208 18.92 -1.68 12.69
N LEU A 209 18.16 -2.02 11.64
CA LEU A 209 17.80 -1.08 10.58
C LEU A 209 16.94 0.08 11.10
N ARG A 210 15.96 -0.17 11.97
CA ARG A 210 15.16 0.88 12.61
C ARG A 210 16.01 1.81 13.46
N GLN A 211 16.97 1.28 14.22
CA GLN A 211 17.92 2.10 14.99
C GLN A 211 18.80 2.95 14.07
N LYS A 212 19.37 2.37 13.00
CA LYS A 212 20.18 3.12 12.02
C LYS A 212 19.37 4.22 11.33
N LEU A 213 18.12 3.93 10.96
CA LEU A 213 17.21 4.90 10.35
C LEU A 213 16.90 6.05 11.31
N LYS A 214 16.64 5.75 12.60
CA LYS A 214 16.41 6.76 13.63
C LYS A 214 17.63 7.68 13.79
N ALA A 215 18.83 7.11 13.88
CA ALA A 215 20.08 7.87 13.99
C ALA A 215 20.29 8.79 12.77
N LYS A 216 20.12 8.27 11.56
CA LYS A 216 20.25 9.06 10.33
C LYS A 216 19.17 10.14 10.20
N THR A 217 17.96 9.90 10.69
CA THR A 217 16.90 10.91 10.70
C THR A 217 17.25 12.07 11.64
N GLN A 218 17.80 11.77 12.82
CA GLN A 218 18.28 12.79 13.76
C GLN A 218 19.42 13.60 13.16
N GLU A 219 20.39 12.95 12.50
CA GLU A 219 21.49 13.62 11.81
C GLU A 219 20.99 14.58 10.72
N VAL A 220 20.00 14.18 9.92
CA VAL A 220 19.40 15.06 8.90
C VAL A 220 18.69 16.26 9.52
N VAL A 221 18.03 16.11 10.68
CA VAL A 221 17.41 17.23 11.38
C VAL A 221 18.48 18.22 11.86
N MET A 222 19.54 17.73 12.50
CA MET A 222 20.66 18.56 12.95
C MET A 222 21.29 19.33 11.79
N LEU A 223 21.60 18.65 10.67
CA LEU A 223 22.17 19.28 9.48
C LEU A 223 21.24 20.35 8.88
N ARG A 224 19.92 20.16 8.95
CA ARG A 224 18.95 21.18 8.50
C ARG A 224 18.95 22.42 9.40
N GLU A 225 19.11 22.23 10.70
CA GLU A 225 19.22 23.33 11.66
C GLU A 225 20.52 24.11 11.46
N GLU A 226 21.66 23.42 11.32
CA GLU A 226 22.95 24.02 11.00
C GLU A 226 22.95 24.75 9.65
N LEU A 227 22.33 24.17 8.63
CA LEU A 227 22.22 24.82 7.32
C LEU A 227 21.42 26.13 7.43
N LYS A 228 20.36 26.14 8.24
CA LYS A 228 19.53 27.34 8.48
C LYS A 228 20.31 28.42 9.22
N THR A 229 21.13 28.07 10.23
CA THR A 229 21.96 29.05 10.94
C THR A 229 23.02 29.65 10.01
N VAL A 230 23.73 28.82 9.24
CA VAL A 230 24.73 29.27 8.26
C VAL A 230 24.11 30.18 7.19
N GLN A 231 22.90 29.87 6.71
CA GLN A 231 22.19 30.74 5.76
C GLN A 231 21.87 32.12 6.36
N LEU A 232 21.44 32.17 7.63
CA LEU A 232 21.18 33.44 8.32
C LEU A 232 22.47 34.25 8.49
N GLU A 233 23.58 33.62 8.86
CA GLU A 233 24.88 34.29 8.96
C GLU A 233 25.33 34.84 7.60
N LEU A 234 25.23 34.05 6.54
CA LEU A 234 25.54 34.48 5.17
C LEU A 234 24.72 35.71 4.74
N LEU A 235 23.42 35.75 5.08
CA LEU A 235 22.57 36.90 4.82
C LEU A 235 23.04 38.15 5.59
N GLN A 236 23.41 37.98 6.86
CA GLN A 236 23.95 39.08 7.67
C GLN A 236 25.28 39.61 7.11
N TYR A 237 26.19 38.71 6.70
CA TYR A 237 27.45 39.10 6.05
C TYR A 237 27.22 39.85 4.76
N ARG A 238 26.33 39.35 3.87
CA ARG A 238 25.96 40.05 2.63
C ARG A 238 25.34 41.42 2.89
N TYR A 239 24.55 41.56 3.95
CA TYR A 239 23.99 42.86 4.35
C TYR A 239 25.08 43.83 4.82
N LYS A 240 25.98 43.38 5.70
CA LYS A 240 27.14 44.16 6.19
C LYS A 240 28.10 44.56 5.05
N GLU A 241 28.31 43.70 4.08
CA GLU A 241 29.16 43.99 2.92
C GLU A 241 28.51 45.04 2.00
N LYS A 242 27.21 44.90 1.71
CA LYS A 242 26.45 45.90 0.96
C LYS A 242 26.43 47.27 1.64
N SER A 243 26.33 47.32 2.97
CA SER A 243 26.34 48.59 3.71
C SER A 243 27.72 49.25 3.70
N ARG A 244 28.81 48.47 3.83
CA ARG A 244 30.19 48.97 3.68
C ARG A 244 30.45 49.54 2.28
N LEU A 245 30.04 48.83 1.23
CA LEU A 245 30.19 49.28 -0.16
C LEU A 245 29.36 50.54 -0.47
N LYS A 246 28.17 50.69 0.11
CA LYS A 246 27.37 51.93 -0.01
C LYS A 246 28.01 53.12 0.73
N SER A 247 28.58 52.88 1.91
CA SER A 247 29.30 53.92 2.67
C SER A 247 30.55 54.41 1.92
N GLY A 248 31.32 53.50 1.32
CA GLY A 248 32.49 53.85 0.49
C GLY A 248 32.15 54.67 -0.76
N LYS A 249 31.00 54.42 -1.41
CA LYS A 249 30.53 55.23 -2.54
C LYS A 249 30.12 56.65 -2.14
N ASN A 250 29.58 56.83 -0.94
CA ASN A 250 29.21 58.15 -0.44
C ASN A 250 30.46 58.95 -0.01
N ALA A 251 31.47 58.30 0.56
CA ALA A 251 32.76 58.92 0.87
C ALA A 251 33.52 59.38 -0.39
N PHE A 252 33.49 58.57 -1.46
CA PHE A 252 34.11 58.95 -2.75
C PHE A 252 33.42 60.14 -3.43
N LYS A 253 32.10 60.26 -3.33
CA LYS A 253 31.36 61.43 -3.86
C LYS A 253 31.61 62.71 -3.06
N ALA A 254 31.89 62.61 -1.76
CA ALA A 254 32.19 63.78 -0.93
C ALA A 254 33.62 64.32 -1.12
N GLY A 255 34.55 63.48 -1.59
CA GLY A 255 35.94 63.87 -1.87
C GLY A 255 36.21 64.41 -3.28
N ILE A 256 35.23 64.34 -4.19
CA ILE A 256 35.31 64.91 -5.55
C ILE A 256 34.40 66.14 -5.61
N ILE A 257 34.77 67.17 -4.86
CA ILE A 257 34.29 68.53 -5.04
C ILE A 257 35.58 69.37 -5.11
N HIS A 258 36.13 69.50 -6.31
CA HIS A 258 37.17 70.45 -6.69
C HIS A 258 36.64 71.24 -7.89
#